data_AF-A0A9P4UDB1-F1
#
_entry.id   AF-A0A9P4UDB1-F1
#
_cell.length_a   1.000
_cell.length_b   1.000
_cell.length_c   1.000
_cell.angle_alpha   90.00
_cell.angle_beta   90.00
_cell.angle_gamma   90.00
#
_symmetry.space_group_name_H-M   'P 1'
#
loop_
_entity.id
_entity.type
_entity.pdbx_description
1 polymer ?
#
loop_
_entity_poly.entity_id
_entity_poly.type
_entity_poly.pdbx_seq_one_letter_code
_entity_poly.pdbx_strand_id
1 'polypeptide(L)'
;MAPSAIHSPRPSQQGFIDPDDLRTKFPLAMLAMYKKEVPLYGDLIKIVIAMRNGDVASKRLDLERHGAIRLRIPLERQTVRRIFAIIGLYPVGYYDLTPAGLPIHTTYFRPICFAALKRNPFRVFTTLLRPDLLEDAQSKNLALDLLSKRKHESLAQNSFFILRLVHSTSM
;
A
#
# COMPACT_ATOMS: atom_id res chain seq x y z
N MET A 1 -17.02 24.61 -11.72
CA MET A 1 -17.83 23.41 -12.02
C MET A 1 -16.87 22.27 -12.30
N ALA A 2 -16.74 21.31 -11.38
CA ALA A 2 -15.88 20.14 -11.58
C ALA A 2 -16.62 19.08 -12.41
N PRO A 3 -15.98 18.39 -13.36
CA PRO A 3 -16.66 17.35 -14.12
C PRO A 3 -16.92 16.14 -13.22
N SER A 4 -18.20 15.82 -13.06
CA SER A 4 -18.68 14.58 -12.45
C SER A 4 -18.06 13.38 -13.16
N ALA A 5 -17.27 12.60 -12.43
CA ALA A 5 -16.75 11.32 -12.93
C ALA A 5 -17.94 10.36 -13.11
N ILE A 6 -18.42 10.26 -14.35
CA ILE A 6 -19.41 9.27 -14.76
C ILE A 6 -18.74 7.90 -14.61
N HIS A 7 -19.12 7.15 -13.57
CA HIS A 7 -18.73 5.76 -13.40
C HIS A 7 -19.64 4.92 -14.31
N SER A 8 -19.17 4.60 -15.51
CA SER A 8 -19.90 3.71 -16.42
C SER A 8 -20.12 2.34 -15.76
N PRO A 9 -21.30 1.70 -15.94
CA PRO A 9 -21.56 0.38 -15.40
C PRO A 9 -20.57 -0.63 -15.99
N ARG A 10 -19.92 -1.42 -15.13
CA ARG A 10 -19.01 -2.49 -15.54
C ARG A 10 -19.84 -3.59 -16.24
N PRO A 11 -19.44 -4.09 -17.42
CA PRO A 11 -20.18 -5.14 -18.11
C PRO A 11 -20.31 -6.38 -17.23
N SER A 12 -21.43 -7.08 -17.33
CA SER A 12 -21.74 -8.29 -16.55
C SER A 12 -20.69 -9.38 -16.77
N GLN A 13 -19.76 -9.49 -15.83
CA GLN A 13 -18.66 -10.45 -15.88
C GLN A 13 -19.08 -11.77 -15.24
N GLN A 14 -19.61 -12.70 -16.03
CA GLN A 14 -19.77 -14.08 -15.59
C GLN A 14 -18.38 -14.74 -15.54
N GLY A 15 -17.90 -15.03 -14.31
CA GLY A 15 -16.70 -15.86 -14.06
C GLY A 15 -15.52 -15.18 -13.34
N PHE A 16 -15.48 -13.86 -13.22
CA PHE A 16 -14.40 -13.17 -12.49
C PHE A 16 -14.73 -12.95 -11.01
N ILE A 17 -13.74 -13.08 -10.14
CA ILE A 17 -13.89 -12.82 -8.69
C ILE A 17 -14.01 -11.30 -8.45
N ASP A 18 -14.85 -10.92 -7.49
CA ASP A 18 -14.99 -9.53 -7.07
C ASP A 18 -13.64 -8.95 -6.56
N PRO A 19 -13.22 -7.75 -7.02
CA PRO A 19 -11.97 -7.14 -6.57
C PRO A 19 -11.88 -6.92 -5.07
N ASP A 20 -12.98 -6.69 -4.36
CA ASP A 20 -12.98 -6.53 -2.90
C ASP A 20 -12.69 -7.85 -2.18
N ASP A 21 -13.10 -8.99 -2.75
CA ASP A 21 -12.74 -10.30 -2.23
C ASP A 21 -11.25 -10.59 -2.42
N LEU A 22 -10.71 -10.28 -3.60
CA LEU A 22 -9.27 -10.38 -3.84
C LEU A 22 -8.48 -9.43 -2.92
N ARG A 23 -8.97 -8.20 -2.72
CA ARG A 23 -8.39 -7.22 -1.81
C ARG A 23 -8.51 -7.59 -0.34
N THR A 24 -9.38 -8.51 0.02
CA THR A 24 -9.45 -9.07 1.38
C THR A 24 -8.41 -10.18 1.56
N LYS A 25 -8.24 -11.03 0.55
CA LYS A 25 -7.25 -12.13 0.58
C LYS A 25 -5.81 -11.62 0.48
N PHE A 26 -5.55 -10.61 -0.35
CA PHE A 26 -4.21 -10.09 -0.61
C PHE A 26 -3.47 -9.60 0.65
N PRO A 27 -4.03 -8.71 1.48
CA PRO A 27 -3.39 -8.25 2.71
C PRO A 27 -3.18 -9.38 3.71
N LEU A 28 -4.13 -10.33 3.81
CA LEU A 28 -4.01 -11.48 4.71
C LEU A 28 -2.83 -12.37 4.32
N ALA A 29 -2.61 -12.61 3.03
CA ALA A 29 -1.44 -13.35 2.54
C ALA A 29 -0.13 -12.59 2.85
N MET A 30 -0.09 -11.29 2.59
CA MET A 30 1.07 -10.44 2.93
C MET A 30 1.37 -10.44 4.43
N LEU A 31 0.32 -10.42 5.27
CA LEU A 31 0.42 -10.46 6.72
C LEU A 31 0.96 -11.80 7.23
N ALA A 32 0.52 -12.91 6.65
CA ALA A 32 1.01 -14.24 7.02
C ALA A 32 2.52 -14.34 6.76
N MET A 33 2.98 -13.84 5.61
CA MET A 33 4.40 -13.71 5.29
C MET A 33 5.12 -12.78 6.29
N TYR A 34 4.61 -11.57 6.50
CA TYR A 34 5.24 -10.58 7.38
C TYR A 34 5.33 -11.03 8.84
N LYS A 35 4.32 -11.73 9.35
CA LYS A 35 4.34 -12.31 10.70
C LYS A 35 5.42 -13.39 10.85
N LYS A 36 5.70 -14.15 9.79
CA LYS A 36 6.78 -15.14 9.77
C LYS A 36 8.16 -14.48 9.77
N GLU A 37 8.31 -13.38 9.02
CA GLU A 37 9.56 -12.62 8.94
C GLU A 37 9.83 -11.76 10.18
N VAL A 38 8.77 -11.23 10.81
CA VAL A 38 8.85 -10.32 11.96
C VAL A 38 7.94 -10.84 13.09
N PRO A 39 8.41 -11.78 13.94
CA PRO A 39 7.60 -12.42 14.98
C PRO A 39 6.94 -11.44 15.97
N LEU A 40 7.62 -10.34 16.31
CA LEU A 40 7.09 -9.28 17.18
C LEU A 40 5.82 -8.63 16.64
N TYR A 41 5.60 -8.64 15.32
CA TYR A 41 4.34 -8.21 14.73
C TYR A 41 3.18 -9.10 15.20
N GLY A 42 3.41 -10.42 15.29
CA GLY A 42 2.43 -11.37 15.80
C GLY A 42 2.03 -11.08 17.23
N ASP A 43 2.98 -10.70 18.08
CA ASP A 43 2.71 -10.35 19.49
C ASP A 43 1.98 -9.01 19.61
N LEU A 44 2.34 -8.01 18.80
CA LEU A 44 1.59 -6.76 18.71
C LEU A 44 0.11 -7.00 18.36
N ILE A 45 -0.16 -7.90 17.40
CA ILE A 45 -1.54 -8.25 17.03
C ILE A 45 -2.30 -8.89 18.20
N LYS A 46 -1.65 -9.78 18.97
CA LYS A 46 -2.28 -10.38 20.17
C LYS A 46 -2.66 -9.30 21.19
N ILE A 47 -1.76 -8.33 21.44
CA ILE A 47 -2.02 -7.22 22.35
C ILE A 47 -3.18 -6.37 21.85
N VAL A 48 -3.19 -6.00 20.57
CA VAL A 48 -4.28 -5.21 19.96
C VAL A 48 -5.63 -5.93 20.07
N ILE A 49 -5.66 -7.26 19.92
CA ILE A 49 -6.87 -8.07 20.10
C ILE A 49 -7.30 -8.09 21.57
N ALA A 50 -6.37 -8.29 22.50
CA ALA A 50 -6.65 -8.33 23.94
C ALA A 50 -7.23 -7.00 24.45
N MET A 51 -6.74 -5.86 23.96
CA MET A 51 -7.23 -4.53 24.34
C MET A 51 -8.65 -4.22 23.83
N ARG A 52 -9.25 -5.04 22.96
CA ARG A 52 -10.58 -4.77 22.37
C ARG A 52 -11.76 -5.18 23.25
N ASN A 53 -11.54 -5.81 24.41
CA ASN A 53 -12.56 -6.08 25.44
C ASN A 53 -13.93 -6.61 24.93
N GLY A 54 -13.97 -7.41 23.85
CA GLY A 54 -15.19 -8.02 23.34
C GLY A 54 -16.14 -7.12 22.53
N ASP A 55 -15.74 -5.89 22.18
CA ASP A 55 -16.62 -4.96 21.44
C ASP A 55 -16.86 -5.43 19.98
N VAL A 56 -18.11 -5.62 19.57
CA VAL A 56 -18.51 -6.24 18.29
C VAL A 56 -18.30 -5.30 17.08
N ALA A 57 -18.08 -4.00 17.34
CA ALA A 57 -17.59 -3.04 16.34
C ALA A 57 -16.21 -3.41 15.74
N SER A 58 -15.54 -4.41 16.33
CA SER A 58 -14.21 -4.91 16.02
C SER A 58 -14.00 -5.61 14.68
N LYS A 59 -15.03 -6.15 14.01
CA LYS A 59 -14.82 -6.89 12.73
C LYS A 59 -14.18 -6.03 11.63
N ARG A 60 -14.49 -4.72 11.60
CA ARG A 60 -13.86 -3.77 10.67
C ARG A 60 -12.41 -3.46 11.06
N LEU A 61 -12.12 -3.41 12.36
CA LEU A 61 -10.78 -3.17 12.90
C LEU A 61 -9.82 -4.34 12.68
N ASP A 62 -10.33 -5.55 12.42
CA ASP A 62 -9.51 -6.69 12.01
C ASP A 62 -8.92 -6.51 10.60
N LEU A 63 -9.69 -5.86 9.73
CA LEU A 63 -9.36 -5.62 8.32
C LEU A 63 -8.67 -4.26 8.08
N GLU A 64 -8.82 -3.30 8.99
CA GLU A 64 -8.14 -2.00 8.91
C GLU A 64 -6.62 -2.15 9.10
N ARG A 65 -5.92 -2.29 7.98
CA ARG A 65 -4.46 -2.37 7.89
C ARG A 65 -3.99 -1.43 6.78
N HIS A 66 -2.76 -0.94 6.90
CA HIS A 66 -2.11 -0.32 5.77
C HIS A 66 -0.67 -0.80 5.58
N GLY A 67 -0.35 -1.16 4.35
CA GLY A 67 1.03 -1.42 3.95
C GLY A 67 1.76 -0.12 3.64
N ALA A 68 3.09 -0.17 3.66
CA ALA A 68 3.94 0.83 3.06
C ALA A 68 5.06 0.13 2.31
N ILE A 69 5.29 0.51 1.06
CA ILE A 69 6.37 -0.02 0.21
C ILE A 69 7.19 1.13 -0.37
N ARG A 70 8.46 0.86 -0.61
CA ARG A 70 9.38 1.77 -1.31
C ARG A 70 9.75 1.17 -2.65
N LEU A 71 9.59 1.98 -3.69
CA LEU A 71 9.91 1.67 -5.06
C LEU A 71 11.14 2.45 -5.48
N ARG A 72 11.86 1.85 -6.41
CA ARG A 72 13.18 2.29 -6.84
C ARG A 72 13.11 3.23 -8.03
N ILE A 73 12.25 2.90 -9.00
CA ILE A 73 12.16 3.63 -10.27
C ILE A 73 10.70 3.89 -10.68
N PRO A 74 10.43 4.92 -11.51
CA PRO A 74 9.07 5.24 -11.97
C PRO A 74 8.33 4.07 -12.62
N LEU A 75 9.05 3.19 -13.32
CA LEU A 75 8.47 2.02 -13.99
C LEU A 75 7.92 0.97 -12.99
N GLU A 76 8.58 0.77 -11.84
CA GLU A 76 8.05 -0.09 -10.77
C GLU A 76 6.72 0.48 -10.25
N ARG A 77 6.61 1.80 -10.10
CA ARG A 77 5.36 2.47 -9.70
C ARG A 77 4.24 2.25 -10.71
N GLN A 78 4.54 2.33 -12.01
CA GLN A 78 3.56 2.03 -13.06
C GLN A 78 3.09 0.58 -13.01
N THR A 79 3.99 -0.35 -12.72
CA THR A 79 3.69 -1.78 -12.58
C THR A 79 2.82 -2.04 -11.36
N VAL A 80 3.20 -1.49 -10.20
CA VAL A 80 2.43 -1.55 -8.95
C VAL A 80 1.04 -0.96 -9.14
N ARG A 81 0.90 0.17 -9.85
CA ARG A 81 -0.40 0.76 -10.18
C ARG A 81 -1.30 -0.24 -10.93
N ARG A 82 -0.75 -0.99 -11.89
CA ARG A 82 -1.50 -1.99 -12.66
C ARG A 82 -1.92 -3.18 -11.77
N ILE A 83 -1.02 -3.67 -10.93
CA ILE A 83 -1.30 -4.76 -9.99
C ILE A 83 -2.39 -4.34 -8.99
N PHE A 84 -2.27 -3.15 -8.41
CA PHE A 84 -3.23 -2.61 -7.46
C PHE A 84 -4.61 -2.34 -8.08
N ALA A 85 -4.68 -1.95 -9.35
CA ALA A 85 -5.95 -1.80 -10.05
C ALA A 85 -6.76 -3.12 -10.13
N ILE A 86 -6.10 -4.29 -10.22
CA ILE A 86 -6.77 -5.60 -10.23
C ILE A 86 -7.58 -5.82 -8.95
N ILE A 87 -7.04 -5.35 -7.81
CA ILE A 87 -7.70 -5.45 -6.51
C ILE A 87 -8.45 -4.16 -6.13
N GLY A 88 -8.76 -3.28 -7.08
CA GLY A 88 -9.57 -2.08 -6.82
C GLY A 88 -8.89 -1.00 -5.97
N LEU A 89 -7.55 -0.98 -5.94
CA LEU A 89 -6.76 0.05 -5.28
C LEU A 89 -6.26 1.09 -6.30
N TYR A 90 -6.55 2.36 -6.06
CA TYR A 90 -6.22 3.48 -6.95
C TYR A 90 -5.38 4.52 -6.22
N PRO A 91 -4.46 5.23 -6.91
CA PRO A 91 -3.62 6.24 -6.29
C PRO A 91 -4.47 7.43 -5.85
N VAL A 92 -4.32 7.85 -4.59
CA VAL A 92 -5.01 8.99 -4.01
C VAL A 92 -3.99 9.84 -3.26
N GLY A 93 -4.02 11.14 -3.52
CA GLY A 93 -3.11 12.12 -2.94
C GLY A 93 -1.68 12.06 -3.49
N TYR A 94 -0.97 13.17 -3.30
CA TYR A 94 0.45 13.32 -3.59
C TYR A 94 1.11 13.94 -2.37
N TYR A 95 2.19 13.31 -1.91
CA TYR A 95 2.92 13.71 -0.72
C TYR A 95 4.37 13.89 -1.09
N ASP A 96 4.83 15.14 -1.05
CA ASP A 96 6.23 15.49 -1.14
C ASP A 96 6.82 15.54 0.28
N LEU A 97 7.83 14.71 0.55
CA LEU A 97 8.47 14.67 1.87
C LEU A 97 9.82 15.41 1.86
N THR A 98 10.16 16.09 0.78
CA THR A 98 11.36 16.93 0.70
C THR A 98 11.39 18.06 1.73
N PRO A 99 10.27 18.72 2.11
CA PRO A 99 10.30 19.70 3.20
C PRO A 99 10.65 19.11 4.57
N ALA A 100 10.51 17.78 4.73
CA ALA A 100 10.91 17.05 5.92
C ALA A 100 12.34 16.46 5.82
N GLY A 101 13.12 16.87 4.81
CA GLY A 101 14.48 16.40 4.58
C GLY A 101 14.57 14.98 4.01
N LEU A 102 13.47 14.42 3.50
CA LEU A 102 13.46 13.07 2.93
C LEU A 102 13.42 13.15 1.39
N PRO A 103 14.37 12.54 0.66
CA PRO A 103 14.46 12.60 -0.80
C PRO A 103 13.48 11.64 -1.47
N ILE A 104 12.19 11.74 -1.12
CA ILE A 104 11.14 10.82 -1.54
C ILE A 104 9.83 11.55 -1.76
N HIS A 105 9.00 11.00 -2.64
CA HIS A 105 7.59 11.37 -2.74
C HIS A 105 6.70 10.13 -2.68
N THR A 106 5.45 10.30 -2.26
CA THR A 106 4.55 9.19 -1.91
C THR A 106 3.15 9.45 -2.42
N THR A 107 2.44 8.37 -2.74
CA THR A 107 0.98 8.34 -2.89
C THR A 107 0.47 7.14 -2.09
N TYR A 108 -0.81 7.11 -1.70
CA TYR A 108 -1.39 5.88 -1.16
C TYR A 108 -2.40 5.30 -2.14
N PHE A 109 -2.34 3.98 -2.31
CA PHE A 109 -3.29 3.24 -3.11
C PHE A 109 -4.41 2.73 -2.21
N ARG A 110 -5.66 3.10 -2.53
CA ARG A 110 -6.84 2.71 -1.74
C ARG A 110 -8.08 2.58 -2.63
N PRO A 111 -9.17 1.99 -2.13
CA PRO A 111 -10.47 2.08 -2.79
C PRO A 111 -10.98 3.52 -2.76
N ILE A 112 -11.73 3.90 -3.80
CA ILE A 112 -12.24 5.26 -3.95
C ILE A 112 -13.75 5.36 -3.77
N CYS A 113 -14.50 4.26 -3.92
CA CYS A 113 -15.93 4.27 -3.69
C CYS A 113 -16.28 3.93 -2.23
N PHE A 114 -17.35 4.56 -1.74
CA PHE A 114 -17.80 4.44 -0.35
C PHE A 114 -18.11 2.99 0.04
N ALA A 115 -18.78 2.23 -0.84
CA ALA A 115 -19.13 0.83 -0.59
C ALA A 115 -17.87 -0.05 -0.40
N ALA A 116 -16.88 0.07 -1.30
CA ALA A 116 -15.64 -0.70 -1.21
C ALA A 116 -14.84 -0.33 0.04
N LEU A 117 -14.80 0.94 0.42
CA LEU A 117 -14.16 1.41 1.66
C LEU A 117 -14.82 0.85 2.91
N LYS A 118 -16.17 0.85 2.94
CA LYS A 118 -16.93 0.31 4.06
C LYS A 118 -16.70 -1.19 4.22
N ARG A 119 -16.58 -1.92 3.10
CA ARG A 119 -16.32 -3.37 3.10
C ARG A 119 -14.88 -3.70 3.52
N ASN A 120 -13.92 -2.97 2.98
CA ASN A 120 -12.50 -3.15 3.28
C ASN A 120 -11.80 -1.80 3.06
N PRO A 121 -11.11 -1.23 4.04
CA PRO A 121 -10.40 0.05 3.87
C PRO A 121 -8.88 -0.09 3.69
N PHE A 122 -8.40 -1.28 3.29
CA PHE A 122 -6.99 -1.54 3.06
C PHE A 122 -6.37 -0.52 2.12
N ARG A 123 -5.18 -0.03 2.49
CA ARG A 123 -4.44 0.98 1.74
C ARG A 123 -2.94 0.67 1.75
N VAL A 124 -2.23 1.07 0.71
CA VAL A 124 -0.77 0.90 0.62
C VAL A 124 -0.11 2.23 0.30
N PHE A 125 0.68 2.76 1.24
CA PHE A 125 1.58 3.87 0.95
C PHE A 125 2.69 3.39 0.02
N THR A 126 2.85 4.07 -1.10
CA THR A 126 3.83 3.71 -2.12
C THR A 126 4.74 4.91 -2.34
N THR A 127 5.95 4.78 -1.83
CA THR A 127 6.99 5.80 -1.86
C THR A 127 7.93 5.53 -3.03
N LEU A 128 8.34 6.57 -3.74
CA LEU A 128 9.36 6.50 -4.79
C LEU A 128 10.55 7.39 -4.38
N LEU A 129 11.76 6.82 -4.50
CA LEU A 129 13.01 7.53 -4.26
C LEU A 129 13.24 8.61 -5.33
N ARG A 130 13.84 9.74 -4.92
CA ARG A 130 14.30 10.83 -5.79
C ARG A 130 15.82 10.97 -5.67
N PRO A 131 16.61 10.14 -6.38
CA PRO A 131 18.07 10.16 -6.30
C PRO A 131 18.68 11.51 -6.72
N ASP A 132 17.95 12.28 -7.52
CA ASP A 132 18.32 13.63 -7.94
C ASP A 132 18.49 14.59 -6.76
N LEU A 133 17.77 14.35 -5.65
CA LEU A 133 17.75 15.18 -4.43
C LEU A 133 18.76 14.73 -3.37
N LEU A 134 19.60 13.72 -3.66
CA LEU A 134 20.70 13.33 -2.77
C LEU A 134 21.84 14.36 -2.88
N GLU A 135 22.19 14.97 -1.75
CA GLU A 135 23.26 16.00 -1.68
C GLU A 135 24.65 15.38 -1.80
N ASP A 136 24.89 14.24 -1.17
CA ASP A 136 26.18 13.54 -1.24
C ASP A 136 26.36 12.85 -2.61
N ALA A 137 27.38 13.29 -3.35
CA ALA A 137 27.69 12.79 -4.67
C ALA A 137 28.06 11.29 -4.67
N GLN A 138 28.75 10.81 -3.62
CA GLN A 138 29.10 9.40 -3.51
C GLN A 138 27.86 8.53 -3.35
N SER A 139 26.98 8.89 -2.41
CA SER A 139 25.69 8.22 -2.16
C SER A 139 24.77 8.27 -3.39
N LYS A 140 24.74 9.41 -4.09
CA LYS A 140 23.96 9.57 -5.33
C LYS A 140 24.45 8.62 -6.42
N ASN A 141 25.76 8.59 -6.68
CA ASN A 141 26.34 7.71 -7.69
C ASN A 141 26.15 6.23 -7.34
N LEU A 142 26.35 5.87 -6.07
CA LEU A 142 26.09 4.51 -5.57
C LEU A 142 24.62 4.12 -5.75
N ALA A 143 23.68 5.01 -5.40
CA ALA A 143 22.27 4.76 -5.58
C ALA A 143 21.94 4.52 -7.06
N LEU A 144 22.38 5.40 -7.96
CA LEU A 144 22.15 5.27 -9.41
C LEU A 144 22.73 3.97 -9.98
N ASP A 145 23.94 3.59 -9.57
CA ASP A 145 24.58 2.33 -9.95
C ASP A 145 23.76 1.11 -9.48
N LEU A 146 23.38 1.05 -8.20
CA LEU A 146 22.53 -0.02 -7.65
C LEU A 146 21.13 -0.06 -8.30
N LEU A 147 20.60 1.10 -8.68
CA LEU A 147 19.33 1.20 -9.38
C LEU A 147 19.42 0.61 -10.80
N SER A 148 20.52 0.87 -11.51
CA SER A 148 20.77 0.38 -12.87
C SER A 148 21.00 -1.13 -12.97
N LYS A 149 21.60 -1.74 -11.94
CA LYS A 149 22.05 -3.15 -11.97
C LYS A 149 20.94 -4.18 -11.86
N ARG A 150 19.83 -3.89 -11.15
CA ARG A 150 18.72 -4.87 -11.07
C ARG A 150 17.85 -4.80 -12.31
N LYS A 151 17.83 -5.90 -13.07
CA LYS A 151 16.81 -6.16 -14.08
C LYS A 151 15.45 -6.47 -13.42
N HIS A 152 14.39 -6.44 -14.22
CA HIS A 152 12.96 -6.56 -13.88
C HIS A 152 12.53 -7.87 -13.19
N GLU A 153 13.33 -8.44 -12.30
CA GLU A 153 12.99 -9.65 -11.58
C GLU A 153 12.36 -9.31 -10.23
N SER A 154 11.07 -9.66 -10.14
CA SER A 154 10.25 -9.81 -8.95
C SER A 154 10.22 -8.62 -7.96
N LEU A 155 9.12 -7.86 -8.02
CA LEU A 155 8.69 -6.93 -6.96
C LEU A 155 8.59 -7.61 -5.57
N ALA A 156 8.59 -8.94 -5.49
CA ALA A 156 8.40 -9.68 -4.25
C ALA A 156 9.68 -9.85 -3.41
N GLN A 157 10.88 -9.70 -3.98
CA GLN A 157 12.09 -10.16 -3.28
C GLN A 157 12.73 -9.14 -2.32
N ASN A 158 12.39 -7.84 -2.38
CA ASN A 158 13.12 -6.84 -1.59
C ASN A 158 12.35 -5.52 -1.32
N SER A 159 11.04 -5.47 -1.59
CA SER A 159 10.24 -4.32 -1.18
C SER A 159 10.01 -4.42 0.33
N PHE A 160 10.66 -3.53 1.10
CA PHE A 160 10.35 -3.36 2.53
C PHE A 160 8.87 -3.01 2.68
N PHE A 161 8.05 -4.01 3.00
CA PHE A 161 6.67 -3.83 3.46
C PHE A 161 6.72 -3.41 4.92
N ILE A 162 6.60 -2.12 5.19
CA ILE A 162 6.33 -1.64 6.55
C ILE A 162 4.81 -1.61 6.70
N LEU A 163 4.23 -2.64 7.27
CA LEU A 163 2.82 -2.66 7.60
C LEU A 163 2.62 -1.92 8.92
N ARG A 164 2.39 -0.60 8.85
CA ARG A 164 2.12 0.20 10.05
C ARG A 164 0.62 0.08 10.36
N LEU A 165 0.29 -0.08 11.64
CA LEU A 165 -1.06 0.06 12.16
C LEU A 165 -1.24 1.49 12.61
N VAL A 166 -2.11 2.22 11.93
CA VAL A 166 -2.56 3.56 12.35
C VAL A 166 -4.07 3.51 12.22
N HIS A 167 -4.73 3.59 13.36
CA HIS A 167 -6.15 3.83 13.45
C HIS A 167 -6.43 5.14 12.72
N SER A 168 -7.21 5.08 11.65
CA SER A 168 -7.77 6.28 11.06
C SER A 168 -9.06 6.57 11.82
N THR A 169 -8.97 7.29 12.93
CA THR A 169 -10.14 7.97 13.49
C THR A 169 -10.62 8.94 12.43
N SER A 170 -11.63 8.50 11.66
CA SER A 170 -12.41 9.42 10.84
C SER A 170 -13.36 10.11 11.82
N MET A 171 -13.16 11.41 12.04
CA MET A 171 -14.26 12.28 12.47
C MET A 171 -15.27 12.38 11.33
#